data_AF-A0A7H4N1Y9-F1
#
_entry.id   AF-A0A7H4N1Y9-F1
#
_cell.length_a   1.000
_cell.length_b   1.000
_cell.length_c   1.000
_cell.angle_alpha   90.00
_cell.angle_beta   90.00
_cell.angle_gamma   90.00
#
_symmetry.space_group_name_H-M   'P 1'
#
loop_
_entity.id
_entity.type
_entity.pdbx_description
1 polymer ?
#
loop_
_entity_poly.entity_id
_entity_poly.type
_entity_poly.pdbx_seq_one_letter_code
_entity_poly.pdbx_strand_id
1 'polypeptide(L)'
;MVIAAWGSPWRQGCRCDDHEQLVQLLRDKALQPLSDALSHHFEHIVASLCFERSGVTLPDFARLFAGYKGAVMAAVCIQVINPNTSLAMTETIGAAARAAAAPGTEILAVCPREGVPSIEGHFDEAIAAVGVLEQIKAGRQQGVDGHVIACFGDPGLLAARELAQGPVVGIAEAAMHMATLVATRFSIVTTLPRTLIIARHLLHQYGFHDHCAALHAIDLPVLALEDGSGLAQEKVRARCIQSLKEDGCGAIVLGCGGMATLAQELTRELRVPVIDGVSAAVKMVESLVALGLSTSKQGDLGFPEAKALSGKFQALNPF
;
A
#
# COMPACT_ATOMS: atom_id res chain seq x y z
N MET A 1 -28.81 -17.90 -8.27
CA MET A 1 -29.16 -17.31 -6.97
C MET A 1 -30.61 -17.64 -6.70
N VAL A 2 -30.90 -18.54 -5.75
CA VAL A 2 -32.28 -18.90 -5.38
C VAL A 2 -32.63 -18.08 -4.14
N ILE A 3 -33.59 -17.17 -4.25
CA ILE A 3 -34.21 -16.54 -3.08
C ILE A 3 -35.47 -17.35 -2.80
N ALA A 4 -35.43 -18.22 -1.79
CA ALA A 4 -36.62 -18.76 -1.17
C ALA A 4 -36.70 -18.20 0.24
N ALA A 5 -37.50 -17.15 0.43
CA ALA A 5 -37.93 -16.74 1.75
C ALA A 5 -39.06 -17.69 2.18
N TRP A 6 -38.78 -18.58 3.14
CA TRP A 6 -39.80 -19.46 3.72
C TRP A 6 -40.17 -18.95 5.11
N GLY A 7 -41.43 -18.56 5.29
CA GLY A 7 -41.99 -18.13 6.57
C GLY A 7 -43.50 -17.94 6.50
N SER A 8 -44.27 -18.92 6.96
CA SER A 8 -45.71 -18.78 7.28
C SER A 8 -45.87 -17.83 8.48
N PRO A 9 -46.86 -16.92 8.55
CA PRO A 9 -48.20 -16.98 7.92
C PRO A 9 -48.43 -16.06 6.71
N TRP A 10 -47.42 -15.37 6.18
CA TRP A 10 -47.60 -14.37 5.13
C TRP A 10 -47.53 -15.00 3.73
N ARG A 11 -48.65 -15.54 3.24
CA ARG A 11 -48.79 -15.95 1.83
C ARG A 11 -49.02 -14.74 0.93
N GLN A 12 -48.00 -13.92 0.72
CA GLN A 12 -47.88 -13.10 -0.48
C GLN A 12 -46.45 -13.20 -1.00
N GLY A 13 -46.15 -14.32 -1.66
CA GLY A 13 -44.96 -14.45 -2.49
C GLY A 13 -45.21 -13.87 -3.89
N CYS A 14 -44.14 -13.50 -4.57
CA CYS A 14 -44.15 -12.89 -5.89
C CYS A 14 -45.06 -13.63 -6.89
N ARG A 15 -45.70 -12.88 -7.81
CA ARG A 15 -46.55 -13.47 -8.87
C ARG A 15 -45.68 -14.41 -9.72
N CYS A 16 -46.17 -15.63 -9.95
CA CYS A 16 -45.40 -16.70 -10.61
C CYS A 16 -44.97 -16.35 -12.05
N ASP A 17 -45.70 -15.46 -12.71
CA ASP A 17 -45.52 -15.10 -14.12
C ASP A 17 -44.18 -14.38 -14.39
N ASP A 18 -43.65 -13.64 -13.41
CA ASP A 18 -42.37 -12.91 -13.54
C ASP A 18 -41.18 -13.88 -13.67
N HIS A 19 -41.26 -15.05 -13.02
CA HIS A 19 -40.17 -16.01 -13.02
C HIS A 19 -40.02 -16.71 -14.38
N GLU A 20 -41.12 -16.99 -15.07
CA GLU A 20 -41.06 -17.58 -16.42
C GLU A 20 -40.41 -16.60 -17.40
N GLN A 21 -40.73 -15.31 -17.32
CA GLN A 21 -40.11 -14.27 -18.13
C GLN A 21 -38.61 -14.15 -17.84
N LEU A 22 -38.20 -14.16 -16.58
CA LEU A 22 -36.78 -14.11 -16.19
C LEU A 22 -36.00 -15.32 -16.69
N VAL A 23 -36.56 -16.52 -16.56
CA VAL A 23 -35.94 -17.76 -17.06
C VAL A 23 -35.79 -17.74 -18.57
N GLN A 24 -36.78 -17.21 -19.29
CA GLN A 24 -36.72 -17.07 -20.74
C GLN A 24 -35.63 -16.07 -21.18
N LEU A 25 -35.56 -14.90 -20.55
CA LEU A 25 -34.52 -13.90 -20.82
C LEU A 25 -33.11 -14.41 -20.52
N LEU A 26 -32.96 -15.25 -19.49
CA LEU A 26 -31.72 -15.97 -19.17
C LEU A 26 -31.32 -16.97 -20.26
N ARG A 27 -32.28 -17.75 -20.77
CA ARG A 27 -32.03 -18.69 -21.87
C ARG A 27 -31.64 -17.98 -23.16
N ASP A 28 -32.27 -16.84 -23.42
CA ASP A 28 -32.05 -16.03 -24.63
C ASP A 28 -30.80 -15.14 -24.53
N LYS A 29 -30.10 -15.14 -23.39
CA LYS A 29 -28.90 -14.33 -23.11
C LYS A 29 -29.09 -12.83 -23.36
N ALA A 30 -30.31 -12.33 -23.20
CA ALA A 30 -30.65 -10.93 -23.39
C ALA A 30 -30.26 -10.12 -22.14
N LEU A 31 -28.96 -9.77 -22.02
CA LEU A 31 -28.36 -9.21 -20.81
C LEU A 31 -29.05 -7.93 -20.29
N GLN A 32 -29.30 -6.95 -21.16
CA GLN A 32 -29.92 -5.69 -20.73
C GLN A 32 -31.39 -5.89 -20.32
N PRO A 33 -32.24 -6.53 -21.15
CA PRO A 33 -33.63 -6.83 -20.74
C PRO A 33 -33.73 -7.69 -19.48
N LEU A 34 -32.80 -8.64 -19.29
CA LEU A 34 -32.74 -9.47 -18.08
C LEU A 34 -32.42 -8.64 -16.83
N SER A 35 -31.47 -7.70 -16.93
CA SER A 35 -31.12 -6.80 -15.83
C SER A 35 -32.30 -5.92 -15.42
N ASP A 36 -33.03 -5.40 -16.40
CA ASP A 36 -34.18 -4.54 -16.18
C ASP A 36 -35.35 -5.34 -15.54
N ALA A 37 -35.60 -6.55 -16.05
CA ALA A 37 -36.61 -7.45 -15.49
C ALA A 37 -36.27 -7.91 -14.06
N LEU A 38 -34.99 -8.20 -13.77
CA LEU A 38 -34.56 -8.58 -12.42
C LEU A 38 -34.73 -7.43 -11.42
N SER A 39 -34.43 -6.20 -11.83
CA SER A 39 -34.58 -5.01 -11.00
C SER A 39 -36.04 -4.75 -10.67
N HIS A 40 -36.92 -4.79 -11.68
CA HIS A 40 -38.36 -4.62 -11.51
C HIS A 40 -38.98 -5.72 -10.61
N HIS A 41 -38.55 -6.97 -10.81
CA HIS A 41 -39.00 -8.10 -9.99
C HIS A 41 -38.59 -7.94 -8.52
N PHE A 42 -37.37 -7.46 -8.27
CA PHE A 42 -36.90 -7.19 -6.91
C PHE A 42 -37.67 -6.04 -6.25
N GLU A 43 -37.95 -4.96 -6.98
CA GLU A 43 -38.78 -3.84 -6.51
C GLU A 43 -40.18 -4.31 -6.12
N HIS A 44 -40.78 -5.19 -6.91
CA HIS A 44 -42.10 -5.75 -6.61
C HIS A 44 -42.08 -6.63 -5.35
N ILE A 45 -41.03 -7.44 -5.14
CA ILE A 45 -40.84 -8.20 -3.90
C ILE A 45 -40.74 -7.25 -2.71
N VAL A 46 -39.93 -6.20 -2.79
CA VAL A 46 -39.77 -5.23 -1.70
C VAL A 46 -41.08 -4.50 -1.40
N ALA A 47 -41.82 -4.09 -2.44
CA ALA A 47 -43.09 -3.39 -2.29
C ALA A 47 -44.22 -4.27 -1.70
N SER A 48 -44.14 -5.59 -1.87
CA SER A 48 -45.14 -6.55 -1.35
C SER A 48 -44.86 -7.04 0.07
N LEU A 49 -43.73 -6.65 0.67
CA LEU A 49 -43.44 -6.93 2.08
C LEU A 49 -44.22 -5.97 3.00
N CYS A 50 -45.37 -6.42 3.52
CA CYS A 50 -46.09 -5.74 4.59
C CYS A 50 -45.64 -6.27 5.97
N PHE A 51 -45.06 -5.39 6.81
CA PHE A 51 -44.73 -5.70 8.19
C PHE A 51 -45.75 -5.05 9.13
N GLU A 52 -46.70 -5.82 9.65
CA GLU A 52 -47.60 -5.31 10.70
C GLU A 52 -46.85 -5.13 12.03
N ARG A 53 -47.18 -4.03 12.74
CA ARG A 53 -46.60 -3.63 14.03
C ARG A 53 -47.01 -4.58 15.15
N SER A 54 -46.30 -5.69 15.31
CA SER A 54 -46.34 -6.48 16.55
C SER A 54 -44.99 -6.43 17.27
N GLY A 55 -44.75 -5.33 18.01
CA GLY A 55 -43.93 -5.27 19.23
C GLY A 55 -42.47 -5.72 19.22
N VAL A 56 -41.93 -6.22 18.12
CA VAL A 56 -40.52 -6.62 17.99
C VAL A 56 -39.84 -5.61 17.10
N THR A 57 -38.77 -5.01 17.60
CA THR A 57 -37.92 -4.04 16.89
C THR A 57 -37.71 -4.46 15.44
N LEU A 58 -38.07 -3.56 14.50
CA LEU A 58 -37.77 -3.71 13.08
C LEU A 58 -36.29 -4.11 12.92
N PRO A 59 -35.97 -5.17 12.16
CA PRO A 59 -34.60 -5.48 11.83
C PRO A 59 -33.97 -4.23 11.19
N ASP A 60 -32.88 -3.75 11.76
CA ASP A 60 -32.11 -2.66 11.15
C ASP A 60 -31.40 -3.23 9.91
N PHE A 61 -32.10 -3.19 8.78
CA PHE A 61 -31.60 -3.65 7.50
C PHE A 61 -30.38 -2.85 7.02
N ALA A 62 -30.20 -1.62 7.50
CA ALA A 62 -28.98 -0.87 7.23
C ALA A 62 -27.76 -1.52 7.91
N ARG A 63 -27.96 -2.15 9.07
CA ARG A 63 -26.94 -2.90 9.80
C ARG A 63 -26.76 -4.33 9.29
N LEU A 64 -27.85 -5.00 8.95
CA LEU A 64 -27.87 -6.36 8.40
C LEU A 64 -27.26 -6.44 6.99
N PHE A 65 -27.45 -5.41 6.17
CA PHE A 65 -26.87 -5.29 4.84
C PHE A 65 -25.69 -4.31 4.75
N ALA A 66 -25.15 -3.84 5.88
CA ALA A 66 -23.94 -3.00 5.90
C ALA A 66 -22.76 -3.68 5.20
N GLY A 67 -22.64 -5.02 5.33
CA GLY A 67 -21.62 -5.81 4.62
C GLY A 67 -21.99 -6.23 3.19
N TYR A 68 -23.19 -5.89 2.73
CA TYR A 68 -23.75 -6.29 1.42
C TYR A 68 -24.20 -5.10 0.56
N LYS A 69 -23.87 -3.86 0.95
CA LYS A 69 -23.92 -2.70 0.06
C LYS A 69 -22.87 -2.89 -1.03
N GLY A 70 -23.26 -3.58 -2.11
CA GLY A 70 -22.64 -3.57 -3.44
C GLY A 70 -21.12 -3.72 -3.49
N ALA A 71 -20.64 -4.80 -4.11
CA ALA A 71 -19.25 -4.95 -4.55
C ALA A 71 -18.88 -3.97 -5.69
N VAL A 72 -19.03 -2.67 -5.44
CA VAL A 72 -17.99 -1.72 -5.82
C VAL A 72 -17.03 -1.80 -4.64
N MET A 73 -15.91 -2.52 -4.77
CA MET A 73 -14.89 -2.51 -3.72
C MET A 73 -14.64 -1.06 -3.35
N ALA A 74 -14.84 -0.70 -2.07
CA ALA A 74 -14.39 0.61 -1.58
C ALA A 74 -12.91 0.70 -1.97
N ALA A 75 -12.58 1.67 -2.81
CA ALA A 75 -11.25 1.76 -3.38
C ALA A 75 -10.24 1.96 -2.24
N VAL A 76 -9.27 1.06 -2.13
CA VAL A 76 -8.21 1.16 -1.13
C VAL A 76 -7.28 2.28 -1.58
N CYS A 77 -7.16 3.37 -0.83
CA CYS A 77 -6.26 4.47 -1.15
C CYS A 77 -4.97 4.36 -0.34
N ILE A 78 -3.84 4.14 -1.03
CA ILE A 78 -2.52 4.07 -0.41
C ILE A 78 -1.73 5.31 -0.77
N GLN A 79 -1.30 6.04 0.26
CA GLN A 79 -0.39 7.17 0.10
C GLN A 79 1.06 6.67 0.00
N VAL A 80 1.74 6.97 -1.11
CA VAL A 80 3.15 6.63 -1.31
C VAL A 80 3.98 7.90 -1.24
N ILE A 81 4.68 8.07 -0.13
CA ILE A 81 5.39 9.30 0.21
C ILE A 81 6.84 9.17 -0.23
N ASN A 82 7.24 9.92 -1.26
CA ASN A 82 8.65 10.22 -1.51
C ASN A 82 9.14 11.22 -0.45
N PRO A 83 10.07 10.85 0.45
CA PRO A 83 10.50 11.74 1.54
C PRO A 83 11.40 12.91 1.09
N ASN A 84 11.95 12.89 -0.14
CA ASN A 84 12.67 14.02 -0.72
C ASN A 84 11.74 14.88 -1.60
N THR A 85 12.20 16.05 -2.04
CA THR A 85 11.38 17.01 -2.79
C THR A 85 11.46 16.86 -4.32
N SER A 86 12.08 15.80 -4.84
CA SER A 86 12.23 15.59 -6.28
C SER A 86 10.93 15.07 -6.90
N LEU A 87 10.30 15.89 -7.74
CA LEU A 87 9.07 15.51 -8.47
C LEU A 87 9.30 14.33 -9.42
N ALA A 88 10.41 14.34 -10.15
CA ALA A 88 10.76 13.25 -11.07
C ALA A 88 10.85 11.91 -10.32
N MET A 89 11.48 11.90 -9.14
CA MET A 89 11.56 10.70 -8.32
C MET A 89 10.19 10.27 -7.78
N THR A 90 9.33 11.23 -7.41
CA THR A 90 7.94 10.95 -7.00
C THR A 90 7.15 10.30 -8.14
N GLU A 91 7.35 10.72 -9.38
CA GLU A 91 6.73 10.12 -10.57
C GLU A 91 7.22 8.69 -10.79
N THR A 92 8.54 8.45 -10.72
CA THR A 92 9.16 7.12 -10.82
C THR A 92 8.63 6.16 -9.75
N ILE A 93 8.63 6.60 -8.48
CA ILE A 93 8.08 5.85 -7.35
C ILE A 93 6.59 5.58 -7.56
N GLY A 94 5.82 6.60 -7.95
CA GLY A 94 4.39 6.47 -8.21
C GLY A 94 4.07 5.49 -9.33
N ALA A 95 4.89 5.46 -10.38
CA ALA A 95 4.73 4.52 -11.49
C ALA A 95 4.97 3.08 -11.04
N ALA A 96 6.03 2.82 -10.27
CA ALA A 96 6.31 1.49 -9.72
C ALA A 96 5.20 1.04 -8.76
N ALA A 97 4.75 1.93 -7.87
CA ALA A 97 3.64 1.65 -6.95
C ALA A 97 2.33 1.29 -7.69
N ARG A 98 1.96 2.07 -8.72
CA ARG A 98 0.77 1.78 -9.55
C ARG A 98 0.88 0.48 -10.32
N ALA A 99 2.07 0.11 -10.78
CA ALA A 99 2.29 -1.16 -11.46
C ALA A 99 2.13 -2.39 -10.54
N ALA A 100 2.40 -2.22 -9.24
CA ALA A 100 2.25 -3.28 -8.22
C ALA A 100 0.84 -3.35 -7.59
N ALA A 101 0.11 -2.23 -7.62
CA ALA A 101 -1.22 -2.09 -7.02
C ALA A 101 -2.23 -3.09 -7.61
N ALA A 102 -3.03 -3.69 -6.73
CA ALA A 102 -4.14 -4.55 -7.10
C ALA A 102 -5.30 -3.76 -7.73
N PRO A 103 -6.18 -4.41 -8.52
CA PRO A 103 -7.42 -3.79 -8.96
C PRO A 103 -8.23 -3.28 -7.77
N GLY A 104 -8.66 -2.02 -7.82
CA GLY A 104 -9.36 -1.36 -6.71
C GLY A 104 -8.45 -0.63 -5.73
N THR A 105 -7.13 -0.68 -5.90
CA THR A 105 -6.18 0.14 -5.14
C THR A 105 -5.84 1.42 -5.90
N GLU A 106 -6.12 2.57 -5.30
CA GLU A 106 -5.65 3.88 -5.76
C GLU A 106 -4.30 4.22 -5.11
N ILE A 107 -3.34 4.70 -5.90
CA ILE A 107 -2.03 5.15 -5.42
C ILE A 107 -1.98 6.68 -5.44
N LEU A 108 -1.83 7.27 -4.26
CA LEU A 108 -1.58 8.69 -4.08
C LEU A 108 -0.07 8.93 -3.86
N ALA A 109 0.67 9.16 -4.94
CA ALA A 109 2.10 9.46 -4.87
C ALA A 109 2.32 10.94 -4.53
N VAL A 110 3.07 11.23 -3.47
CA VAL A 110 3.28 12.60 -2.96
C VAL A 110 4.73 12.82 -2.52
N CYS A 111 5.12 14.08 -2.37
CA CYS A 111 6.35 14.48 -1.71
C CYS A 111 6.16 15.74 -0.86
N PRO A 112 7.02 16.00 0.14
CA PRO A 112 7.04 17.25 0.88
C PRO A 112 7.21 18.48 -0.02
N ARG A 113 6.65 19.61 0.40
CA ARG A 113 6.80 20.90 -0.30
C ARG A 113 8.16 21.55 -0.01
N GLU A 114 8.69 21.32 1.19
CA GLU A 114 9.96 21.82 1.67
C GLU A 114 10.76 20.65 2.24
N GLY A 115 12.08 20.65 2.04
CA GLY A 115 12.92 19.57 2.50
C GLY A 115 14.21 19.47 1.70
N VAL A 116 14.75 18.25 1.63
CA VAL A 116 15.96 17.94 0.88
C VAL A 116 15.61 17.39 -0.52
N PRO A 117 16.36 17.74 -1.57
CA PRO A 117 16.12 17.24 -2.93
C PRO A 117 16.50 15.77 -3.11
N SER A 118 17.43 15.28 -2.31
CA SER A 118 17.83 13.87 -2.18
C SER A 118 18.20 13.59 -0.73
N ILE A 119 18.16 12.32 -0.31
CA ILE A 119 18.50 11.91 1.06
C ILE A 119 19.78 11.10 1.01
N GLU A 120 20.87 11.68 1.50
CA GLU A 120 22.23 11.15 1.31
C GLU A 120 23.02 11.05 2.63
N GLY A 121 22.32 11.18 3.77
CA GLY A 121 22.90 11.01 5.09
C GLY A 121 21.93 11.33 6.23
N HIS A 122 22.42 11.23 7.47
CA HIS A 122 21.58 11.38 8.67
C HIS A 122 20.93 12.75 8.83
N PHE A 123 21.60 13.83 8.42
CA PHE A 123 21.01 15.17 8.45
C PHE A 123 19.81 15.26 7.52
N ASP A 124 19.94 14.71 6.31
CA ASP A 124 18.89 14.70 5.30
C ASP A 124 17.72 13.83 5.76
N GLU A 125 17.98 12.67 6.40
CA GLU A 125 16.94 11.83 6.99
C GLU A 125 16.15 12.54 8.09
N ALA A 126 16.81 13.35 8.92
CA ALA A 126 16.14 14.12 9.96
C ALA A 126 15.19 15.17 9.38
N ILE A 127 15.59 15.85 8.30
CA ILE A 127 14.71 16.78 7.57
C ILE A 127 13.56 16.01 6.91
N ALA A 128 13.89 14.92 6.21
CA ALA A 128 12.92 14.09 5.50
C ALA A 128 11.87 13.49 6.45
N ALA A 129 12.25 13.10 7.67
CA ALA A 129 11.32 12.59 8.68
C ALA A 129 10.22 13.61 8.99
N VAL A 130 10.55 14.89 9.13
CA VAL A 130 9.53 15.94 9.32
C VAL A 130 8.65 16.10 8.09
N GLY A 131 9.24 16.08 6.89
CA GLY A 131 8.48 16.10 5.64
C GLY A 131 7.53 14.92 5.48
N VAL A 132 7.94 13.72 5.90
CA VAL A 132 7.08 12.52 5.95
C VAL A 132 5.91 12.77 6.89
N LEU A 133 6.12 13.30 8.10
CA LEU A 133 5.03 13.59 9.03
C LEU A 133 4.03 14.61 8.49
N GLU A 134 4.48 15.60 7.71
CA GLU A 134 3.59 16.53 7.01
C GLU A 134 2.67 15.81 6.01
N GLN A 135 3.22 14.87 5.25
CA GLN A 135 2.45 14.06 4.29
C GLN A 135 1.53 13.05 4.98
N ILE A 136 1.99 12.40 6.07
CA ILE A 136 1.16 11.51 6.89
C ILE A 136 -0.06 12.25 7.43
N LYS A 137 0.13 13.47 7.97
CA LYS A 137 -0.98 14.31 8.40
C LYS A 137 -1.95 14.58 7.25
N ALA A 138 -1.45 14.97 6.08
CA ALA A 138 -2.29 15.24 4.92
C ALA A 138 -3.09 13.99 4.48
N GLY A 139 -2.44 12.82 4.45
CA GLY A 139 -3.09 11.55 4.13
C GLY A 139 -4.16 11.17 5.17
N ARG A 140 -3.87 11.36 6.46
CA ARG A 140 -4.85 11.14 7.54
C ARG A 140 -6.06 12.08 7.43
N GLN A 141 -5.87 13.34 7.04
CA GLN A 141 -6.97 14.29 6.78
C GLN A 141 -7.81 13.89 5.57
N GLN A 142 -7.20 13.26 4.57
CA GLN A 142 -7.87 12.74 3.37
C GLN A 142 -8.53 11.38 3.60
N GLY A 143 -8.22 10.71 4.72
CA GLY A 143 -8.79 9.40 5.05
C GLY A 143 -8.19 8.25 4.23
N VAL A 144 -6.90 8.31 3.90
CA VAL A 144 -6.21 7.21 3.20
C VAL A 144 -6.14 5.95 4.08
N ASP A 145 -6.13 4.78 3.47
CA ASP A 145 -6.18 3.49 4.15
C ASP A 145 -4.82 3.02 4.66
N GLY A 146 -3.73 3.53 4.10
CA GLY A 146 -2.37 3.20 4.53
C GLY A 146 -1.30 4.05 3.85
N HIS A 147 -0.07 3.94 4.35
CA HIS A 147 1.05 4.79 3.93
C HIS A 147 2.30 3.97 3.64
N VAL A 148 3.05 4.39 2.62
CA VAL A 148 4.38 3.89 2.27
C VAL A 148 5.39 5.03 2.40
N ILE A 149 6.51 4.79 3.07
CA ILE A 149 7.66 5.72 3.12
C ILE A 149 8.69 5.25 2.10
N ALA A 150 8.75 5.93 0.94
CA ALA A 150 9.52 5.52 -0.23
C ALA A 150 10.97 6.06 -0.25
N CYS A 151 11.71 5.88 0.86
CA CYS A 151 13.15 6.11 0.93
C CYS A 151 13.85 4.94 1.64
N PHE A 152 14.97 4.48 1.09
CA PHE A 152 15.74 3.40 1.69
C PHE A 152 16.57 3.92 2.88
N GLY A 153 15.98 3.84 4.06
CA GLY A 153 16.34 4.63 5.24
C GLY A 153 15.14 4.76 6.18
N ASP A 154 13.93 4.61 5.62
CA ASP A 154 12.64 4.63 6.32
C ASP A 154 12.51 5.83 7.30
N PRO A 155 12.80 7.07 6.85
CA PRO A 155 12.93 8.22 7.71
C PRO A 155 11.63 8.50 8.47
N GLY A 156 11.70 8.49 9.79
CA GLY A 156 10.56 8.78 10.66
C GLY A 156 9.51 7.68 10.73
N LEU A 157 9.81 6.43 10.34
CA LEU A 157 8.83 5.32 10.31
C LEU A 157 8.00 5.18 11.59
N LEU A 158 8.65 5.14 12.76
CA LEU A 158 7.93 4.97 14.03
C LEU A 158 7.08 6.20 14.38
N ALA A 159 7.60 7.42 14.15
CA ALA A 159 6.82 8.64 14.36
C ALA A 159 5.62 8.74 13.40
N ALA A 160 5.78 8.28 12.15
CA ALA A 160 4.70 8.18 11.19
C ALA A 160 3.64 7.16 11.64
N ARG A 161 4.06 6.02 12.21
CA ARG A 161 3.17 5.03 12.82
C ARG A 161 2.40 5.59 14.01
N GLU A 162 3.00 6.43 14.85
CA GLU A 162 2.27 7.14 15.93
C GLU A 162 1.18 8.06 15.37
N LEU A 163 1.50 8.86 14.35
CA LEU A 163 0.60 9.89 13.82
C LEU A 163 -0.52 9.35 12.90
N ALA A 164 -0.22 8.34 12.09
CA ALA A 164 -1.15 7.73 11.14
C ALA A 164 -2.22 6.88 11.84
N GLN A 165 -3.39 6.72 11.19
CA GLN A 165 -4.40 5.75 11.63
C GLN A 165 -4.21 4.39 10.94
N GLY A 166 -3.95 4.40 9.63
CA GLY A 166 -3.63 3.19 8.85
C GLY A 166 -2.21 2.64 9.11
N PRO A 167 -1.90 1.46 8.56
CA PRO A 167 -0.53 0.93 8.58
C PRO A 167 0.44 1.87 7.84
N VAL A 168 1.67 1.94 8.35
CA VAL A 168 2.79 2.64 7.71
C VAL A 168 3.92 1.65 7.51
N VAL A 169 4.39 1.51 6.27
CA VAL A 169 5.44 0.56 5.88
C VAL A 169 6.60 1.32 5.20
N GLY A 170 7.81 1.08 5.66
CA GLY A 170 9.04 1.57 5.02
C GLY A 170 9.46 0.68 3.85
N ILE A 171 10.03 1.25 2.79
CA ILE A 171 10.46 0.43 1.65
C ILE A 171 11.69 -0.43 1.97
N ALA A 172 12.56 0.01 2.89
CA ALA A 172 13.69 -0.82 3.30
C ALA A 172 13.20 -2.00 4.16
N GLU A 173 12.34 -1.73 5.15
CA GLU A 173 11.62 -2.75 5.94
C GLU A 173 10.94 -3.77 5.00
N ALA A 174 10.14 -3.30 4.04
CA ALA A 174 9.39 -4.17 3.13
C ALA A 174 10.28 -5.03 2.24
N ALA A 175 11.32 -4.44 1.63
CA ALA A 175 12.23 -5.17 0.76
C ALA A 175 12.98 -6.26 1.53
N MET A 176 13.45 -5.96 2.75
CA MET A 176 14.14 -6.94 3.60
C MET A 176 13.19 -8.08 4.01
N HIS A 177 11.96 -7.77 4.42
CA HIS A 177 10.95 -8.80 4.71
C HIS A 177 10.74 -9.73 3.52
N MET A 178 10.46 -9.18 2.33
CA MET A 178 10.25 -9.99 1.13
C MET A 178 11.48 -10.83 0.76
N ALA A 179 12.69 -10.28 0.94
CA ALA A 179 13.94 -10.99 0.65
C ALA A 179 14.11 -12.24 1.51
N THR A 180 13.79 -12.17 2.80
CA THR A 180 13.89 -13.33 3.71
C THR A 180 12.90 -14.46 3.38
N LEU A 181 11.80 -14.15 2.68
CA LEU A 181 10.82 -15.17 2.28
C LEU A 181 11.29 -15.99 1.06
N VAL A 182 12.18 -15.44 0.24
CA VAL A 182 12.55 -16.02 -1.06
C VAL A 182 14.02 -16.45 -1.15
N ALA A 183 14.86 -16.06 -0.19
CA ALA A 183 16.25 -16.45 -0.12
C ALA A 183 16.72 -16.58 1.34
N THR A 184 17.66 -17.50 1.58
CA THR A 184 18.30 -17.64 2.90
C THR A 184 19.12 -16.41 3.28
N ARG A 185 19.75 -15.76 2.29
CA ARG A 185 20.49 -14.50 2.45
C ARG A 185 20.30 -13.60 1.23
N PHE A 186 20.38 -12.29 1.44
CA PHE A 186 20.28 -11.28 0.40
C PHE A 186 21.43 -10.26 0.47
N SER A 187 21.78 -9.61 -0.64
CA SER A 187 22.69 -8.45 -0.63
C SER A 187 21.93 -7.16 -0.93
N ILE A 188 22.36 -6.04 -0.35
CA ILE A 188 21.80 -4.71 -0.62
C ILE A 188 22.71 -3.96 -1.59
N VAL A 189 22.13 -3.38 -2.64
CA VAL A 189 22.84 -2.50 -3.58
C VAL A 189 22.20 -1.11 -3.55
N THR A 190 22.91 -0.11 -3.01
CA THR A 190 22.45 1.28 -2.87
C THR A 190 23.32 2.26 -3.70
N THR A 191 23.07 3.57 -3.58
CA THR A 191 23.71 4.64 -4.34
C THR A 191 25.07 5.04 -3.75
N LEU A 192 25.07 5.69 -2.59
CA LEU A 192 26.24 6.34 -2.01
C LEU A 192 26.85 5.54 -0.85
N PRO A 193 28.20 5.41 -0.76
CA PRO A 193 28.86 4.69 0.33
C PRO A 193 28.50 5.20 1.72
N ARG A 194 28.32 6.52 1.86
CA ARG A 194 27.96 7.14 3.16
C ARG A 194 26.58 6.75 3.68
N THR A 195 25.71 6.17 2.85
CA THR A 195 24.38 5.67 3.27
C THR A 195 24.41 4.21 3.72
N LEU A 196 25.52 3.48 3.49
CA LEU A 196 25.65 2.08 3.91
C LEU A 196 25.51 1.90 5.42
N ILE A 197 25.94 2.90 6.21
CA ILE A 197 25.79 2.86 7.67
C ILE A 197 24.32 2.96 8.11
N ILE A 198 23.51 3.73 7.38
CA ILE A 198 22.07 3.83 7.61
C ILE A 198 21.41 2.48 7.33
N ALA A 199 21.68 1.88 6.18
CA ALA A 199 21.16 0.55 5.83
C ALA A 199 21.60 -0.52 6.86
N ARG A 200 22.83 -0.43 7.37
CA ARG A 200 23.32 -1.31 8.44
C ARG A 200 22.55 -1.12 9.74
N HIS A 201 22.24 0.11 10.14
CA HIS A 201 21.41 0.36 11.32
C HIS A 201 20.02 -0.26 11.16
N LEU A 202 19.38 -0.11 10.00
CA LEU A 202 18.07 -0.71 9.73
C LEU A 202 18.10 -2.23 9.78
N LEU A 203 19.13 -2.87 9.21
CA LEU A 203 19.30 -4.32 9.31
C LEU A 203 19.33 -4.81 10.76
N HIS A 204 19.97 -4.07 11.67
CA HIS A 204 19.97 -4.40 13.09
C HIS A 204 18.61 -4.11 13.74
N GLN A 205 18.01 -2.95 13.47
CA GLN A 205 16.72 -2.56 14.05
C GLN A 205 15.58 -3.51 13.65
N TYR A 206 15.58 -3.98 12.41
CA TYR A 206 14.57 -4.90 11.89
C TYR A 206 14.92 -6.39 12.11
N GLY A 207 16.11 -6.70 12.65
CA GLY A 207 16.51 -8.08 12.95
C GLY A 207 16.97 -8.90 11.73
N PHE A 208 17.36 -8.25 10.63
CA PHE A 208 17.78 -8.90 9.39
C PHE A 208 19.30 -8.92 9.16
N HIS A 209 20.10 -8.45 10.12
CA HIS A 209 21.55 -8.40 10.01
C HIS A 209 22.16 -9.73 9.52
N ASP A 210 21.79 -10.85 10.13
CA ASP A 210 22.37 -12.17 9.80
C ASP A 210 21.87 -12.72 8.45
N HIS A 211 20.73 -12.22 7.96
CA HIS A 211 20.19 -12.54 6.64
C HIS A 211 20.83 -11.69 5.53
N CYS A 212 21.48 -10.57 5.88
CA CYS A 212 22.22 -9.77 4.91
C CYS A 212 23.60 -10.39 4.66
N ALA A 213 23.89 -10.72 3.40
CA ALA A 213 25.19 -11.21 2.96
C ALA A 213 26.22 -10.08 2.90
N ALA A 214 25.89 -9.00 2.21
CA ALA A 214 26.73 -7.81 2.10
C ALA A 214 25.90 -6.56 1.76
N LEU A 215 26.52 -5.39 1.97
CA LEU A 215 25.98 -4.10 1.55
C LEU A 215 26.98 -3.44 0.60
N HIS A 216 26.48 -2.92 -0.51
CA HIS A 216 27.29 -2.33 -1.57
C HIS A 216 26.70 -1.01 -2.05
N ALA A 217 27.57 -0.10 -2.46
CA ALA A 217 27.20 1.17 -3.08
C ALA A 217 27.77 1.24 -4.50
N ILE A 218 27.04 1.86 -5.43
CA ILE A 218 27.52 2.11 -6.81
C ILE A 218 28.39 3.36 -6.96
N ASP A 219 28.50 4.14 -5.87
CA ASP A 219 29.27 5.37 -5.75
C ASP A 219 28.84 6.45 -6.75
N LEU A 220 27.54 6.70 -6.80
CA LEU A 220 26.93 7.81 -7.52
C LEU A 220 25.90 8.53 -6.63
N PRO A 221 25.73 9.86 -6.79
CA PRO A 221 24.66 10.62 -6.13
C PRO A 221 23.27 10.05 -6.45
N VAL A 222 22.31 10.23 -5.54
CA VAL A 222 20.96 9.68 -5.71
C VAL A 222 20.28 10.21 -6.97
N LEU A 223 20.46 11.49 -7.28
CA LEU A 223 19.86 12.13 -8.45
C LEU A 223 20.45 11.65 -9.78
N ALA A 224 21.58 10.93 -9.78
CA ALA A 224 22.15 10.34 -10.99
C ALA A 224 21.27 9.20 -11.57
N LEU A 225 20.32 8.67 -10.78
CA LEU A 225 19.33 7.70 -11.29
C LEU A 225 18.35 8.33 -12.28
N GLU A 226 18.14 9.65 -12.19
CA GLU A 226 17.14 10.40 -12.97
C GLU A 226 17.76 11.28 -14.06
N ASP A 227 19.08 11.19 -14.29
CA ASP A 227 19.79 12.07 -15.24
C ASP A 227 19.57 11.68 -16.72
N GLY A 228 18.89 10.55 -16.97
CA GLY A 228 18.58 10.03 -18.30
C GLY A 228 19.77 9.39 -19.03
N SER A 229 20.96 9.32 -18.41
CA SER A 229 22.17 8.78 -19.04
C SER A 229 22.20 7.24 -19.07
N GLY A 230 21.49 6.58 -18.16
CA GLY A 230 21.55 5.11 -17.99
C GLY A 230 22.76 4.61 -17.19
N LEU A 231 23.71 5.49 -16.85
CA LEU A 231 24.97 5.11 -16.20
C LEU A 231 24.76 4.50 -14.81
N ALA A 232 23.84 5.08 -14.02
CA ALA A 232 23.53 4.58 -12.70
C ALA A 232 22.88 3.19 -12.77
N GLN A 233 21.97 2.98 -13.72
CA GLN A 233 21.30 1.71 -13.99
C GLN A 233 22.31 0.62 -14.37
N GLU A 234 23.26 0.93 -15.25
CA GLU A 234 24.34 0.01 -15.62
C GLU A 234 25.22 -0.36 -14.43
N LYS A 235 25.60 0.63 -13.60
CA LYS A 235 26.39 0.38 -12.38
C LYS A 235 25.64 -0.47 -11.36
N VAL A 236 24.33 -0.25 -11.15
CA VAL A 236 23.50 -1.11 -10.31
C VAL A 236 23.53 -2.53 -10.85
N ARG A 237 23.27 -2.70 -12.15
CA ARG A 237 23.30 -4.01 -12.81
C ARG A 237 24.64 -4.72 -12.62
N ALA A 238 25.75 -4.05 -12.92
CA ALA A 238 27.09 -4.59 -12.76
C ALA A 238 27.37 -5.00 -11.31
N ARG A 239 26.95 -4.17 -10.33
CA ARG A 239 27.12 -4.49 -8.91
C ARG A 239 26.26 -5.68 -8.47
N CYS A 240 25.04 -5.81 -8.97
CA CYS A 240 24.18 -6.97 -8.71
C CYS A 240 24.84 -8.26 -9.21
N ILE A 241 25.36 -8.27 -10.44
CA ILE A 241 26.08 -9.41 -11.02
C ILE A 241 27.28 -9.80 -10.14
N GLN A 242 28.03 -8.81 -9.66
CA GLN A 242 29.19 -9.06 -8.80
C GLN A 242 28.77 -9.64 -7.45
N SER A 243 27.74 -9.06 -6.83
CA SER A 243 27.21 -9.49 -5.52
C SER A 243 26.80 -10.96 -5.53
N LEU A 244 26.11 -11.40 -6.59
CA LEU A 244 25.68 -12.80 -6.74
C LEU A 244 26.85 -13.79 -6.90
N LYS A 245 28.01 -13.33 -7.37
CA LYS A 245 29.22 -14.16 -7.50
C LYS A 245 30.02 -14.23 -6.21
N GLU A 246 30.06 -13.15 -5.44
CA GLU A 246 31.02 -12.95 -4.35
C GLU A 246 30.41 -13.13 -2.95
N ASP A 247 29.14 -12.75 -2.74
CA ASP A 247 28.59 -12.59 -1.39
C ASP A 247 27.96 -13.87 -0.82
N GLY A 248 27.64 -14.84 -1.67
CA GLY A 248 26.85 -16.02 -1.28
C GLY A 248 25.39 -15.67 -0.93
N CYS A 249 24.77 -14.77 -1.70
CA CYS A 249 23.36 -14.40 -1.57
C CYS A 249 22.48 -15.04 -2.66
N GLY A 250 21.20 -15.22 -2.36
CA GLY A 250 20.19 -15.76 -3.29
C GLY A 250 19.20 -14.72 -3.81
N ALA A 251 19.26 -13.48 -3.31
CA ALA A 251 18.41 -12.37 -3.73
C ALA A 251 19.15 -11.03 -3.58
N ILE A 252 18.68 -10.02 -4.30
CA ILE A 252 19.18 -8.64 -4.21
C ILE A 252 18.06 -7.72 -3.74
N VAL A 253 18.36 -6.84 -2.79
CA VAL A 253 17.50 -5.74 -2.35
C VAL A 253 18.02 -4.43 -2.96
N LEU A 254 17.17 -3.73 -3.70
CA LEU A 254 17.48 -2.42 -4.25
C LEU A 254 17.39 -1.34 -3.16
N GLY A 255 18.50 -0.66 -2.94
CA GLY A 255 18.71 0.26 -1.82
C GLY A 255 18.34 1.71 -2.11
N CYS A 256 17.41 2.00 -3.01
CA CYS A 256 16.96 3.35 -3.35
C CYS A 256 15.58 3.33 -4.04
N GLY A 257 14.69 4.26 -3.70
CA GLY A 257 13.38 4.39 -4.34
C GLY A 257 13.44 4.71 -5.83
N GLY A 258 14.47 5.42 -6.28
CA GLY A 258 14.71 5.70 -7.71
C GLY A 258 15.13 4.47 -8.54
N MET A 259 15.38 3.31 -7.91
CA MET A 259 15.70 2.07 -8.61
C MET A 259 14.47 1.18 -8.85
N ALA A 260 13.27 1.61 -8.45
CA ALA A 260 12.09 0.75 -8.40
C ALA A 260 11.74 0.07 -9.74
N THR A 261 11.91 0.77 -10.85
CA THR A 261 11.62 0.25 -12.21
C THR A 261 12.65 -0.78 -12.71
N LEU A 262 13.82 -0.90 -12.08
CA LEU A 262 14.90 -1.82 -12.48
C LEU A 262 14.67 -3.26 -12.01
N ALA A 263 13.88 -3.45 -10.95
CA ALA A 263 13.74 -4.74 -10.28
C ALA A 263 13.27 -5.86 -11.22
N GLN A 264 12.26 -5.59 -12.06
CA GLN A 264 11.69 -6.61 -12.94
C GLN A 264 12.67 -7.01 -14.06
N GLU A 265 13.37 -6.04 -14.63
CA GLU A 265 14.37 -6.28 -15.68
C GLU A 265 15.54 -7.12 -15.13
N LEU A 266 16.12 -6.69 -14.01
CA LEU A 266 17.23 -7.39 -13.36
C LEU A 266 16.82 -8.78 -12.88
N THR A 267 15.59 -8.97 -12.40
CA THR A 267 15.08 -10.30 -12.03
C THR A 267 15.07 -11.25 -13.23
N ARG A 268 14.56 -10.80 -14.38
CA ARG A 268 14.52 -11.61 -15.61
C ARG A 268 15.91 -11.95 -16.13
N GLU A 269 16.81 -10.98 -16.08
CA GLU A 269 18.16 -11.12 -16.58
C GLU A 269 19.02 -12.02 -15.69
N LEU A 270 19.05 -11.73 -14.38
CA LEU A 270 19.93 -12.39 -13.42
C LEU A 270 19.35 -13.72 -12.93
N ARG A 271 18.08 -14.00 -13.20
CA ARG A 271 17.34 -15.22 -12.80
C ARG A 271 17.36 -15.47 -11.29
N VAL A 272 17.41 -14.40 -10.50
CA VAL A 272 17.26 -14.39 -9.04
C VAL A 272 16.27 -13.29 -8.66
N PRO A 273 15.62 -13.37 -7.49
CA PRO A 273 14.77 -12.29 -7.01
C PRO A 273 15.58 -10.99 -6.82
N VAL A 274 15.22 -9.96 -7.58
CA VAL A 274 15.67 -8.58 -7.36
C VAL A 274 14.49 -7.77 -6.89
N ILE A 275 14.58 -7.24 -5.68
CA ILE A 275 13.43 -6.76 -4.92
C ILE A 275 13.50 -5.23 -4.84
N ASP A 276 12.48 -4.60 -5.42
CA ASP A 276 12.15 -3.20 -5.20
C ASP A 276 11.29 -3.07 -3.94
N GLY A 277 11.69 -2.16 -3.05
CA GLY A 277 10.96 -1.89 -1.81
C GLY A 277 9.65 -1.14 -2.00
N VAL A 278 9.48 -0.34 -3.06
CA VAL A 278 8.24 0.42 -3.32
C VAL A 278 7.08 -0.55 -3.59
N SER A 279 7.25 -1.44 -4.56
CA SER A 279 6.27 -2.47 -4.91
C SER A 279 6.00 -3.39 -3.74
N ALA A 280 7.07 -3.83 -3.03
CA ALA A 280 6.93 -4.66 -1.83
C ALA A 280 6.08 -3.99 -0.75
N ALA A 281 6.34 -2.72 -0.45
CA ALA A 281 5.62 -1.97 0.57
C ALA A 281 4.14 -1.75 0.19
N VAL A 282 3.83 -1.48 -1.08
CA VAL A 282 2.44 -1.41 -1.56
C VAL A 282 1.71 -2.73 -1.29
N LYS A 283 2.29 -3.88 -1.66
CA LYS A 283 1.66 -5.18 -1.40
C LYS A 283 1.50 -5.47 0.09
N MET A 284 2.45 -5.04 0.93
CA MET A 284 2.33 -5.19 2.38
C MET A 284 1.19 -4.35 2.95
N VAL A 285 1.06 -3.09 2.52
CA VAL A 285 -0.07 -2.24 2.94
C VAL A 285 -1.40 -2.81 2.49
N GLU A 286 -1.53 -3.23 1.22
CA GLU A 286 -2.74 -3.91 0.73
C GLU A 286 -3.08 -5.15 1.55
N SER A 287 -2.08 -5.96 1.89
CA SER A 287 -2.27 -7.16 2.68
C SER A 287 -2.75 -6.84 4.10
N LEU A 288 -2.16 -5.83 4.74
CA LEU A 288 -2.56 -5.37 6.07
C LEU A 288 -4.00 -4.84 6.07
N VAL A 289 -4.34 -4.00 5.09
CA VAL A 289 -5.70 -3.46 4.94
C VAL A 289 -6.72 -4.58 4.68
N ALA A 290 -6.41 -5.52 3.77
CA ALA A 290 -7.29 -6.66 3.47
C ALA A 290 -7.51 -7.58 4.68
N LEU A 291 -6.51 -7.68 5.57
CA LEU A 291 -6.60 -8.43 6.82
C LEU A 291 -7.27 -7.65 7.96
N GLY A 292 -7.63 -6.37 7.76
CA GLY A 292 -8.15 -5.50 8.80
C GLY A 292 -7.12 -5.18 9.89
N LEU A 293 -5.83 -5.20 9.54
CA LEU A 293 -4.71 -4.94 10.44
C LEU A 293 -4.17 -3.53 10.24
N SER A 294 -4.04 -2.79 11.34
CA SER A 294 -3.45 -1.45 11.38
C SER A 294 -2.38 -1.37 12.47
N THR A 295 -1.68 -0.24 12.53
CA THR A 295 -0.75 0.06 13.63
C THR A 295 -1.46 -0.05 14.97
N SER A 296 -0.89 -0.81 15.92
CA SER A 296 -1.41 -0.88 17.28
C SER A 296 -1.30 0.49 17.94
N LYS A 297 -2.43 0.98 18.48
CA LYS A 297 -2.46 2.22 19.29
C LYS A 297 -2.37 1.97 20.79
N GLN A 298 -2.09 0.73 21.18
CA GLN A 298 -1.83 0.35 22.56
C GLN A 298 -0.32 0.42 22.83
N GLY A 299 0.10 1.30 23.74
CA GLY A 299 1.50 1.42 24.17
C GLY A 299 2.35 2.24 23.21
N ASP A 300 3.48 1.68 22.78
CA ASP A 300 4.60 2.38 22.15
C ASP A 300 4.25 3.18 20.89
N LEU A 301 3.25 2.76 20.12
CA LEU A 301 2.81 3.41 18.89
C LEU A 301 1.42 4.07 19.03
N GLY A 302 1.01 4.35 20.27
CA GLY A 302 -0.13 5.19 20.58
C GLY A 302 -0.06 6.55 19.87
N PHE A 303 -1.21 7.22 19.72
CA PHE A 303 -1.19 8.57 19.18
C PHE A 303 -0.34 9.49 20.07
N PRO A 304 0.32 10.51 19.49
CA PRO A 304 1.13 11.44 20.27
C PRO A 304 0.34 12.06 21.42
N GLU A 305 0.95 12.13 22.61
CA GLU A 305 0.35 12.72 23.81
C GLU A 305 -0.15 14.15 23.55
N ALA A 306 -1.37 14.44 24.02
CA ALA A 306 -2.01 15.74 23.84
C ALA A 306 -1.22 16.86 24.54
N LYS A 307 -0.52 17.68 23.75
CA LYS A 307 0.23 18.84 24.24
C LYS A 307 0.33 19.93 23.18
N ALA A 308 0.42 21.18 23.64
CA ALA A 308 0.62 22.32 22.76
C ALA A 308 2.03 22.25 22.14
N LEU A 309 2.09 22.06 20.82
CA LEU A 309 3.32 22.25 20.06
C LEU A 309 3.56 23.75 19.81
N SER A 310 4.78 24.15 19.50
CA SER A 310 5.15 25.56 19.29
C SER A 310 5.65 25.81 17.87
N GLY A 311 5.45 27.05 17.37
CA GLY A 311 5.94 27.47 16.06
C GLY A 311 5.33 26.65 14.92
N LYS A 312 6.12 26.37 13.88
CA LYS A 312 5.65 25.64 12.70
C LYS A 312 5.16 24.21 12.98
N PHE A 313 5.57 23.62 14.10
CA PHE A 313 5.21 22.24 14.47
C PHE A 313 3.76 22.09 14.96
N GLN A 314 3.08 23.19 15.33
CA GLN A 314 1.64 23.19 15.66
C GLN A 314 0.80 22.56 14.56
N ALA A 315 1.18 22.78 13.31
CA ALA A 315 0.45 22.27 12.18
C ALA A 315 0.67 20.77 11.92
N LEU A 316 1.59 20.07 12.61
CA LEU A 316 1.90 18.67 12.34
C LEU A 316 0.91 17.68 12.95
N ASN A 317 0.34 18.00 14.12
CA ASN A 317 -0.67 17.16 14.77
C ASN A 317 -1.92 17.97 15.14
N PRO A 318 -2.85 18.16 14.18
CA PRO A 318 -4.11 18.87 14.41
C PRO A 318 -5.24 17.97 14.97
N PHE A 319 -4.94 16.69 15.24
CA PHE A 319 -5.90 15.67 15.69
C PHE A 319 -5.84 15.48 17.21
#